data_AF-A0A970PGF6-F1
#
_entry.id   AF-A0A970PGF6-F1
#
_cell.length_a   1.000
_cell.length_b   1.000
_cell.length_c   1.000
_cell.angle_alpha   90.00
_cell.angle_beta   90.00
_cell.angle_gamma   90.00
#
_symmetry.space_group_name_H-M   'P 1'
#
loop_
_entity.id
_entity.type
_entity.pdbx_description
1 polymer ?
#
loop_
_entity_poly.entity_id
_entity_poly.type
_entity_poly.pdbx_seq_one_letter_code
_entity_poly.pdbx_strand_id
1 'polypeptide(L)'
;MFYKMINKKREAWLASKDCPITALINYITTTGKMRDAQIEAISTYLFLKIAYDNKPLSQLFYSGAFNNIDIKEIELKSNARTFLNNNPAAVALLEYASLIDDSGAMVSPKVVKQIKDNPESIDYESVFKSLFYDISYTDYLFSLPMGERVIIVTGCINA
;
A
#
# COMPACT_ATOMS: atom_id res chain seq x y z
N MET A 1 2.22 -4.02 7.98
CA MET A 1 3.27 -3.20 7.34
C MET A 1 2.80 -2.51 6.04
N PHE A 2 2.48 -3.22 4.95
CA PHE A 2 1.96 -2.59 3.71
C PHE A 2 0.69 -1.76 3.90
N TYR A 3 -0.16 -2.16 4.86
CA TYR A 3 -1.35 -1.41 5.27
C TYR A 3 -1.04 0.05 5.66
N LYS A 4 0.13 0.35 6.25
CA LYS A 4 0.49 1.74 6.64
C LYS A 4 0.65 2.63 5.40
N MET A 5 1.27 2.14 4.33
CA MET A 5 1.44 2.88 3.07
C MET A 5 0.10 3.08 2.34
N ILE A 6 -0.73 2.03 2.29
CA ILE A 6 -2.05 2.08 1.67
C ILE A 6 -2.97 3.03 2.44
N ASN A 7 -2.96 2.98 3.78
CA ASN A 7 -3.76 3.86 4.62
C ASN A 7 -3.43 5.32 4.44
N LYS A 8 -2.15 5.68 4.36
CA LYS A 8 -1.74 7.08 4.16
C LYS A 8 -2.30 7.65 2.86
N LYS A 9 -2.28 6.85 1.77
CA LYS A 9 -2.90 7.24 0.49
C LYS A 9 -4.43 7.23 0.55
N ARG A 10 -5.02 6.25 1.23
CA ARG A 10 -6.48 6.17 1.45
C ARG A 10 -6.98 7.42 2.16
N GLU A 11 -6.32 7.82 3.24
CA GLU A 11 -6.66 9.03 4.00
C GLU A 11 -6.50 10.29 3.15
N ALA A 12 -5.43 10.40 2.37
CA ALA A 12 -5.27 11.50 1.42
C ALA A 12 -6.38 11.53 0.36
N TRP A 13 -6.81 10.37 -0.13
CA TRP A 13 -7.91 10.26 -1.10
C TRP A 13 -9.28 10.58 -0.48
N LEU A 14 -9.53 10.12 0.75
CA LEU A 14 -10.75 10.44 1.52
C LEU A 14 -10.82 11.92 1.89
N ALA A 15 -9.68 12.56 2.16
CA ALA A 15 -9.59 13.99 2.43
C ALA A 15 -9.77 14.87 1.17
N SER A 16 -9.75 14.26 -0.03
CA SER A 16 -10.01 14.98 -1.27
C SER A 16 -11.46 15.46 -1.33
N LYS A 17 -11.68 16.72 -1.76
CA LYS A 17 -13.01 17.33 -1.85
C LYS A 17 -13.95 16.58 -2.79
N ASP A 18 -13.39 15.89 -3.79
CA ASP A 18 -14.13 15.18 -4.83
C ASP A 18 -14.20 13.65 -4.58
N CYS A 19 -13.99 13.19 -3.34
CA CYS A 19 -14.03 11.77 -3.03
C CYS A 19 -15.48 11.23 -3.19
N PRO A 20 -15.72 10.27 -4.11
CA PRO A 20 -17.08 9.82 -4.43
C PRO A 20 -17.74 9.00 -3.31
N ILE A 21 -16.95 8.53 -2.33
CA ILE A 21 -17.44 7.67 -1.25
C ILE A 21 -17.76 8.42 0.04
N THR A 22 -17.47 9.71 0.13
CA THR A 22 -17.66 10.50 1.37
C THR A 22 -19.10 10.43 1.88
N ALA A 23 -20.10 10.55 1.00
CA ALA A 23 -21.51 10.45 1.38
C ALA A 23 -21.87 9.05 1.91
N LEU A 24 -21.31 8.00 1.31
CA LEU A 24 -21.54 6.60 1.71
C LEU A 24 -20.90 6.31 3.07
N ILE A 25 -19.65 6.71 3.28
CA ILE A 25 -18.95 6.52 4.55
C ILE A 25 -19.65 7.31 5.65
N ASN A 26 -20.04 8.56 5.40
CA ASN A 26 -20.81 9.35 6.36
C ASN A 26 -22.12 8.67 6.75
N TYR A 27 -22.85 8.11 5.79
CA TYR A 27 -24.08 7.36 6.06
C TYR A 27 -23.84 6.11 6.93
N ILE A 28 -22.79 5.35 6.65
CA ILE A 28 -22.43 4.15 7.44
C ILE A 28 -22.07 4.56 8.87
N THR A 29 -21.27 5.62 9.03
CA THR A 29 -20.84 6.14 10.33
C THR A 29 -22.02 6.68 11.15
N THR A 30 -22.94 7.45 10.55
CA THR A 30 -24.12 7.99 11.26
C THR A 30 -25.13 6.91 11.62
N THR A 31 -25.22 5.85 10.82
CA THR A 31 -26.09 4.70 11.10
C THR A 31 -25.62 3.91 12.33
N GLY A 32 -24.34 3.96 12.69
CA GLY A 32 -23.80 3.41 13.94
C GLY A 32 -23.88 1.89 14.08
N LYS A 33 -24.16 1.16 12.98
CA LYS A 33 -24.33 -0.31 12.99
C LYS A 33 -23.05 -1.10 12.72
N MET A 34 -21.94 -0.43 12.44
CA MET A 34 -20.65 -1.05 12.13
C MET A 34 -19.57 -0.52 13.08
N ARG A 35 -18.62 -1.38 13.44
CA ARG A 35 -17.42 -0.98 14.21
C ARG A 35 -16.43 -0.26 13.31
N ASP A 36 -15.60 0.60 13.89
CA ASP A 36 -14.59 1.39 13.17
C ASP A 36 -13.72 0.54 12.25
N ALA A 37 -13.26 -0.62 12.71
CA ALA A 37 -12.48 -1.56 11.90
C ALA A 37 -13.22 -2.05 10.63
N GLN A 38 -14.55 -2.16 10.68
CA GLN A 38 -15.36 -2.54 9.53
C GLN A 38 -15.51 -1.38 8.55
N ILE A 39 -15.69 -0.17 9.07
CA ILE A 39 -15.75 1.06 8.27
C ILE A 39 -14.42 1.30 7.56
N GLU A 40 -13.29 1.07 8.24
CA GLU A 40 -11.96 1.16 7.66
C GLU A 40 -11.74 0.15 6.53
N ALA A 41 -12.13 -1.12 6.72
CA ALA A 41 -11.98 -2.12 5.68
C ALA A 41 -12.83 -1.80 4.45
N ILE A 42 -14.09 -1.37 4.64
CA ILE A 42 -14.97 -0.93 3.55
C ILE A 42 -14.36 0.27 2.82
N SER A 43 -13.86 1.26 3.56
CA SER A 43 -13.20 2.43 2.98
C SER A 43 -11.97 2.05 2.18
N THR A 44 -11.17 1.10 2.67
CA THR A 44 -9.96 0.63 1.99
C THR A 44 -10.31 -0.16 0.73
N TYR A 45 -11.31 -1.03 0.79
CA TYR A 45 -11.80 -1.77 -0.37
C TYR A 45 -12.32 -0.82 -1.46
N LEU A 46 -13.16 0.15 -1.08
CA LEU A 46 -13.70 1.14 -2.01
C LEU A 46 -12.60 2.02 -2.62
N PHE A 47 -11.61 2.41 -1.82
CA PHE A 47 -10.44 3.12 -2.29
C PHE A 47 -9.71 2.34 -3.38
N LEU A 48 -9.40 1.07 -3.12
CA LEU A 48 -8.68 0.23 -4.07
C LEU A 48 -9.51 -0.05 -5.33
N LYS A 49 -10.82 -0.23 -5.18
CA LYS A 49 -11.74 -0.47 -6.30
C LYS A 49 -11.95 0.76 -7.18
N ILE A 50 -12.17 1.93 -6.58
CA ILE A 50 -12.55 3.14 -7.32
C ILE A 50 -11.32 3.94 -7.76
N ALA A 51 -10.33 4.13 -6.88
CA ALA A 51 -9.16 4.94 -7.21
C ALA A 51 -8.16 4.20 -8.08
N TYR A 52 -8.08 2.87 -7.96
CA TYR A 52 -7.07 2.05 -8.64
C TYR A 52 -7.66 0.96 -9.54
N ASP A 53 -8.95 1.03 -9.84
CA ASP A 53 -9.64 0.16 -10.80
C ASP A 53 -9.47 -1.34 -10.49
N ASN A 54 -9.37 -1.69 -9.20
CA ASN A 54 -9.18 -3.06 -8.76
C ASN A 54 -8.00 -3.74 -9.50
N LYS A 55 -6.86 -3.06 -9.58
CA LYS A 55 -5.61 -3.64 -10.10
C LYS A 55 -4.88 -4.47 -9.04
N PRO A 56 -4.08 -5.47 -9.44
CA PRO A 56 -3.30 -6.28 -8.51
C PRO A 56 -2.41 -5.41 -7.62
N LEU A 57 -2.32 -5.74 -6.32
CA LEU A 57 -1.48 -4.98 -5.38
C LEU A 57 -0.02 -4.93 -5.85
N SER A 58 0.50 -6.06 -6.33
CA SER A 58 1.85 -6.14 -6.92
C SER A 58 2.08 -5.06 -7.97
N GLN A 59 1.10 -4.89 -8.88
CA GLN A 59 1.12 -3.85 -9.90
C GLN A 59 1.10 -2.44 -9.34
N LEU A 60 0.24 -2.18 -8.36
CA LEU A 60 0.15 -0.86 -7.73
C LEU A 60 1.41 -0.50 -6.95
N PHE A 61 2.09 -1.49 -6.35
CA PHE A 61 3.36 -1.28 -5.66
C PHE A 61 4.53 -1.02 -6.61
N TYR A 62 4.72 -1.83 -7.66
CA TYR A 62 5.82 -1.55 -8.60
C TYR A 62 5.55 -0.30 -9.46
N SER A 63 4.29 0.05 -9.72
CA SER A 63 3.94 1.29 -10.42
C SER A 63 4.11 2.54 -9.53
N GLY A 64 4.42 2.37 -8.24
CA GLY A 64 4.62 3.47 -7.29
C GLY A 64 3.36 4.19 -6.86
N ALA A 65 2.17 3.59 -7.02
CA ALA A 65 0.89 4.21 -6.67
C ALA A 65 0.81 4.57 -5.16
N PHE A 66 1.48 3.79 -4.32
CA PHE A 66 1.49 3.96 -2.87
C PHE A 66 2.71 4.72 -2.32
N ASN A 67 3.54 5.31 -3.18
CA ASN A 67 4.74 6.03 -2.74
C ASN A 67 4.36 7.34 -2.03
N ASN A 68 4.82 7.52 -0.80
CA ASN A 68 4.56 8.71 0.03
C ASN A 68 5.83 9.49 0.39
N ILE A 69 7.01 8.98 0.04
CA ILE A 69 8.27 9.66 0.34
C ILE A 69 8.72 10.51 -0.85
N ASP A 70 9.17 11.73 -0.58
CA ASP A 70 9.90 12.53 -1.57
C ASP A 70 11.37 12.10 -1.60
N ILE A 71 11.79 11.61 -2.76
CA ILE A 71 13.16 11.17 -3.06
C ILE A 71 14.16 12.33 -2.83
N LYS A 72 13.68 13.59 -2.88
CA LYS A 72 14.51 14.77 -2.66
C LYS A 72 14.94 14.98 -1.22
N GLU A 73 14.19 14.47 -0.25
CA GLU A 73 14.47 14.64 1.18
C GLU A 73 15.42 13.56 1.73
N ILE A 74 15.63 12.46 1.00
CA ILE A 74 16.50 11.37 1.43
C ILE A 74 17.94 11.66 1.00
N GLU A 75 18.89 11.57 1.94
CA GLU A 75 20.31 11.55 1.64
C GLU A 75 20.68 10.30 0.82
N LEU A 76 20.88 10.52 -0.49
CA LEU A 76 21.20 9.51 -1.48
C LEU A 76 22.40 9.96 -2.33
N LYS A 77 23.23 9.00 -2.74
CA LYS A 77 24.25 9.21 -3.77
C LYS A 77 23.56 9.62 -5.08
N SER A 78 24.19 10.50 -5.86
CA SER A 78 23.61 11.06 -7.09
C SER A 78 23.11 9.98 -8.07
N ASN A 79 23.86 8.89 -8.23
CA ASN A 79 23.47 7.77 -9.10
C ASN A 79 22.21 7.04 -8.59
N ALA A 80 22.13 6.79 -7.28
CA ALA A 80 20.96 6.13 -6.69
C ALA A 80 19.71 7.02 -6.77
N ARG A 81 19.87 8.34 -6.65
CA ARG A 81 18.77 9.30 -6.80
C ARG A 81 18.20 9.32 -8.21
N THR A 82 19.05 9.33 -9.24
CA THR A 82 18.61 9.26 -10.63
C THR A 82 17.89 7.95 -10.93
N PHE A 83 18.42 6.83 -10.42
CA PHE A 83 17.78 5.53 -10.58
C PHE A 83 16.40 5.45 -9.89
N LEU A 84 16.29 5.94 -8.65
CA LEU A 84 15.03 5.97 -7.91
C LEU A 84 13.98 6.89 -8.54
N ASN A 85 14.39 8.01 -9.13
CA ASN A 85 13.49 8.89 -9.88
C ASN A 85 12.93 8.20 -11.14
N ASN A 86 13.74 7.36 -11.79
CA ASN A 86 13.33 6.62 -12.98
C ASN A 86 12.55 5.34 -12.66
N ASN A 87 12.70 4.79 -11.44
CA ASN A 87 12.10 3.52 -11.01
C ASN A 87 11.21 3.70 -9.77
N PRO A 88 9.89 3.93 -9.96
CA PRO A 88 8.93 4.06 -8.86
C PRO A 88 8.86 2.83 -7.94
N ALA A 89 9.10 1.63 -8.47
CA ALA A 89 9.18 0.38 -7.70
C ALA A 89 10.31 0.41 -6.66
N ALA A 90 11.46 0.99 -7.03
CA ALA A 90 12.60 1.08 -6.13
C ALA A 90 12.32 2.02 -4.95
N VAL A 91 11.55 3.07 -5.19
CA VAL A 91 11.06 4.00 -4.16
C VAL A 91 10.08 3.30 -3.22
N ALA A 92 9.15 2.50 -3.77
CA ALA A 92 8.21 1.73 -2.98
C ALA A 92 8.93 0.75 -2.04
N LEU A 93 9.96 0.06 -2.54
CA LEU A 93 10.74 -0.89 -1.75
C LEU A 93 11.61 -0.18 -0.70
N LEU A 94 12.17 0.97 -1.04
CA LEU A 94 12.94 1.79 -0.10
C LEU A 94 12.04 2.31 1.04
N GLU A 95 10.86 2.81 0.72
CA GLU A 95 9.84 3.23 1.69
C GLU A 95 9.50 2.07 2.61
N TYR A 96 9.13 0.92 2.03
CA TYR A 96 8.82 -0.29 2.78
C TYR A 96 9.97 -0.74 3.71
N ALA A 97 11.19 -0.80 3.19
CA ALA A 97 12.35 -1.26 3.95
C ALA A 97 12.76 -0.28 5.06
N SER A 98 12.42 1.01 4.91
CA SER A 98 12.67 2.08 5.89
C SER A 98 11.54 2.23 6.92
N LEU A 99 10.40 1.53 6.75
CA LEU A 99 9.36 1.53 7.77
C LEU A 99 9.87 0.92 9.07
N ILE A 100 9.37 1.45 10.18
CA ILE A 100 9.62 0.93 11.51
C ILE A 100 8.47 -0.02 11.85
N ASP A 101 8.83 -1.24 12.24
CA ASP A 101 7.89 -2.22 12.74
C ASP A 101 7.35 -1.83 14.12
N ASP A 102 6.28 -2.48 14.57
CA ASP A 102 5.64 -2.20 15.87
C ASP A 102 6.57 -2.52 17.07
N SER A 103 7.69 -3.19 16.80
CA SER A 103 8.79 -3.48 17.72
C SER A 103 9.91 -2.42 17.72
N GLY A 104 9.76 -1.32 16.98
CA GLY A 104 10.73 -0.22 16.93
C GLY A 104 11.96 -0.48 16.04
N ALA A 105 12.02 -1.65 15.38
CA ALA A 105 13.09 -2.01 14.45
C ALA A 105 12.74 -1.64 13.01
N MET A 106 13.74 -1.22 12.23
CA MET A 106 13.59 -1.02 10.79
C MET A 106 13.34 -2.36 10.09
N VAL A 107 12.34 -2.43 9.20
CA VAL A 107 11.92 -3.67 8.52
C VAL A 107 13.09 -4.38 7.85
N SER A 108 13.94 -3.64 7.13
CA SER A 108 15.17 -4.24 6.58
C SER A 108 16.27 -3.21 6.31
N PRO A 109 17.16 -2.95 7.29
CA PRO A 109 18.29 -2.04 7.07
C PRO A 109 19.27 -2.56 6.00
N LYS A 110 19.32 -3.88 5.79
CA LYS A 110 20.14 -4.51 4.75
C LYS A 110 19.67 -4.11 3.35
N VAL A 111 18.35 -4.16 3.10
CA VAL A 111 17.76 -3.78 1.82
C VAL A 111 17.93 -2.28 1.58
N VAL A 112 17.72 -1.44 2.60
CA VAL A 112 17.97 0.02 2.48
C VAL A 112 19.42 0.29 2.08
N LYS A 113 20.39 -0.36 2.73
CA LYS A 113 21.81 -0.17 2.39
C LYS A 113 22.11 -0.63 0.96
N GLN A 114 21.58 -1.77 0.55
CA GLN A 114 21.77 -2.30 -0.81
C GLN A 114 21.17 -1.38 -1.88
N ILE A 115 19.99 -0.81 -1.65
CA ILE A 115 19.38 0.16 -2.57
C ILE A 115 20.21 1.45 -2.63
N LYS A 116 20.80 1.89 -1.50
CA LYS A 116 21.66 3.09 -1.46
C LYS A 116 23.02 2.89 -2.12
N ASP A 117 23.58 1.69 -2.03
CA ASP A 117 24.92 1.38 -2.55
C ASP A 117 24.90 0.90 -4.01
N ASN A 118 23.94 0.04 -4.39
CA ASN A 118 23.85 -0.50 -5.74
C ASN A 118 22.39 -0.82 -6.13
N PRO A 119 21.60 0.16 -6.56
CA PRO A 119 20.17 -0.04 -6.84
C PRO A 119 19.90 -0.89 -8.09
N GLU A 120 20.83 -0.94 -9.04
CA GLU A 120 20.67 -1.71 -10.29
C GLU A 120 20.74 -3.23 -10.10
N SER A 121 21.23 -3.73 -8.96
CA SER A 121 21.36 -5.18 -8.74
C SER A 121 20.08 -5.85 -8.25
N ILE A 122 19.02 -5.09 -7.97
CA ILE A 122 17.76 -5.63 -7.46
C ILE A 122 16.71 -5.59 -8.57
N ASP A 123 16.12 -6.74 -8.88
CA ASP A 123 14.90 -6.79 -9.69
C ASP A 123 13.68 -6.52 -8.80
N TYR A 124 13.29 -5.25 -8.73
CA TYR A 124 12.20 -4.79 -7.90
C TYR A 124 10.85 -5.39 -8.29
N GLU A 125 10.61 -5.64 -9.58
CA GLU A 125 9.34 -6.21 -10.05
C GLU A 125 9.20 -7.65 -9.56
N SER A 126 10.26 -8.46 -9.69
CA SER A 126 10.30 -9.84 -9.19
C SER A 126 10.23 -9.91 -7.66
N VAL A 127 10.82 -8.95 -6.95
CA VAL A 127 10.68 -8.85 -5.49
C VAL A 127 9.23 -8.59 -5.10
N PHE A 128 8.52 -7.67 -5.76
CA PHE A 128 7.11 -7.44 -5.44
C PHE A 128 6.23 -8.61 -5.85
N LYS A 129 6.47 -9.22 -7.01
CA LYS A 129 5.76 -10.42 -7.44
C LYS A 129 5.89 -11.56 -6.43
N SER A 130 7.12 -11.87 -6.00
CA SER A 130 7.36 -12.90 -4.97
C SER A 130 6.78 -12.53 -3.60
N LEU A 131 6.83 -11.26 -3.19
CA LEU A 131 6.22 -10.78 -1.94
C LEU A 131 4.68 -10.92 -1.94
N PHE A 132 4.04 -10.84 -3.11
CA PHE A 132 2.62 -11.05 -3.29
C PHE A 132 2.29 -12.45 -3.84
N TYR A 133 3.19 -13.43 -3.64
CA TYR A 133 2.99 -14.85 -3.99
C TYR A 133 2.68 -15.11 -5.47
N ASP A 134 3.15 -14.25 -6.39
CA ASP A 134 2.84 -14.30 -7.83
C ASP A 134 1.34 -14.27 -8.14
N ILE A 135 0.54 -13.76 -7.20
CA ILE A 135 -0.90 -13.65 -7.37
C ILE A 135 -1.19 -12.56 -8.41
N SER A 136 -1.80 -12.99 -9.52
CA SER A 136 -2.18 -12.12 -10.64
C SER A 136 -3.56 -11.47 -10.46
N TYR A 137 -4.34 -11.90 -9.47
CA TYR A 137 -5.68 -11.40 -9.19
C TYR A 137 -5.71 -10.44 -8.00
N THR A 138 -6.76 -9.63 -7.90
CA THR A 138 -6.96 -8.74 -6.74
C THR A 138 -7.37 -9.51 -5.52
N ASP A 139 -6.40 -9.98 -4.74
CA ASP A 139 -6.67 -10.57 -3.44
C ASP A 139 -6.64 -9.49 -2.36
N TYR A 140 -7.71 -8.69 -2.30
CA TYR A 140 -7.94 -7.79 -1.16
C TYR A 140 -8.51 -8.59 0.00
N LEU A 141 -7.69 -9.47 0.58
CA LEU A 141 -8.07 -10.29 1.72
C LEU A 141 -8.10 -9.41 2.99
N PHE A 142 -9.20 -8.68 3.20
CA PHE A 142 -9.44 -7.98 4.46
C PHE A 142 -10.09 -8.94 5.45
N SER A 143 -9.29 -9.41 6.41
CA SER A 143 -9.77 -10.13 7.58
C SER A 143 -10.41 -9.13 8.55
N LEU A 144 -11.74 -9.12 8.58
CA LEU A 144 -12.51 -8.33 9.54
C LEU A 144 -12.62 -9.10 10.86
N PRO A 145 -12.10 -8.60 11.99
CA PRO A 145 -12.29 -9.25 13.27
C PRO A 145 -13.69 -8.94 13.80
N MET A 146 -14.63 -9.89 13.75
CA MET A 146 -16.00 -9.79 14.31
C MET A 146 -16.11 -10.69 15.55
N GLY A 147 -15.37 -10.35 16.62
CA GLY A 147 -15.18 -11.27 17.75
C GLY A 147 -14.30 -12.48 17.35
N GLU A 148 -14.57 -13.69 17.91
CA GLU A 148 -13.86 -14.95 17.60
C GLU A 148 -14.03 -15.48 16.15
N ARG A 149 -14.65 -14.71 15.24
CA ARG A 149 -14.79 -15.11 13.84
C ARG A 149 -14.24 -14.05 12.89
N VAL A 150 -13.37 -14.51 12.00
CA VAL A 150 -12.81 -13.75 10.88
C VAL A 150 -13.80 -13.86 9.72
N ILE A 151 -14.34 -12.73 9.25
CA ILE A 151 -15.00 -12.69 7.95
C ILE A 151 -13.90 -12.37 6.93
N ILE A 152 -13.70 -13.27 5.98
CA ILE A 152 -12.85 -13.05 4.82
C ILE A 152 -13.73 -12.37 3.77
N VAL A 153 -13.55 -11.06 3.56
CA VAL A 153 -14.13 -10.40 2.40
C VAL A 153 -13.23 -10.72 1.21
N THR A 154 -13.45 -11.87 0.57
CA THR A 154 -12.77 -12.18 -0.69
C THR A 154 -13.42 -11.36 -1.79
N GLY A 155 -12.75 -10.27 -2.20
CA GLY A 155 -13.13 -9.51 -3.37
C GLY A 155 -12.78 -10.23 -4.67
N CYS A 156 -13.32 -11.43 -4.89
CA CYS A 156 -13.30 -12.05 -6.21
C CYS A 156 -14.30 -11.32 -7.10
N ILE A 157 -13.82 -10.37 -7.90
CA ILE A 157 -14.56 -9.94 -9.09
C ILE A 157 -13.81 -10.56 -10.27
N ASN A 158 -14.24 -11.76 -10.65
CA ASN A 158 -14.05 -12.21 -12.02
C ASN A 158 -14.80 -11.22 -12.90
N ALA A 159 -14.06 -10.48 -13.73
CA ALA A 159 -14.56 -9.91 -14.97
C ALA A 159 -13.85 -10.62 -16.12
#